data_AF-A0A6A5K0U6-F1
#
_entry.id   AF-A0A6A5K0U6-F1
#
_cell.length_a   1.000
_cell.length_b   1.000
_cell.length_c   1.000
_cell.angle_alpha   90.00
_cell.angle_beta   90.00
_cell.angle_gamma   90.00
#
_symmetry.space_group_name_H-M   'P 1'
#
loop_
_entity.id
_entity.type
_entity.pdbx_description
1 polymer ?
#
loop_
_entity_poly.entity_id
_entity_poly.type
_entity_poly.pdbx_seq_one_letter_code
_entity_poly.pdbx_strand_id
1 'polypeptide(L)'
;MLNTLPPPTRDLSELAKEEKSFTFAHFTCEHAWVIGNILRNALRTAECPALIHIALPHQTLFHSPSLPGIMPDHETWATRKKNTVLRWGHSTWHMSCQFGGDYKRFAEYHAMSGDEWAKYTIEGGGYPVFVKGVEGVVGAIVVVGLGVESEQAHGVVVKAVEEYRDLREGFRSPMRSMTVK
;
A
#
# COMPACT_ATOMS: atom_id res chain seq x y z
N MET A 1 12.55 -10.36 -9.39
CA MET A 1 11.44 -9.39 -9.47
C MET A 1 11.36 -8.55 -8.19
N LEU A 2 11.15 -9.13 -6.99
CA LEU A 2 11.22 -8.34 -5.73
C LEU A 2 12.66 -7.90 -5.40
N ASN A 3 13.63 -8.81 -5.47
CA ASN A 3 15.06 -8.51 -5.26
C ASN A 3 15.69 -7.60 -6.33
N THR A 4 14.93 -7.22 -7.35
CA THR A 4 15.36 -6.34 -8.44
C THR A 4 14.69 -4.96 -8.35
N LEU A 5 13.77 -4.75 -7.42
CA LEU A 5 13.25 -3.42 -7.14
C LEU A 5 14.34 -2.60 -6.46
N PRO A 6 14.57 -1.35 -6.88
CA PRO A 6 15.45 -0.47 -6.14
C PRO A 6 14.87 -0.26 -4.74
N PRO A 7 15.72 -0.10 -3.71
CA PRO A 7 15.22 0.23 -2.39
C PRO A 7 14.49 1.58 -2.45
N PRO A 8 13.33 1.71 -1.78
CA PRO A 8 12.63 2.97 -1.69
C PRO A 8 13.49 4.01 -0.98
N THR A 9 13.25 5.28 -1.31
CA THR A 9 13.89 6.39 -0.60
C THR A 9 13.55 6.35 0.90
N ARG A 10 14.45 6.91 1.71
CA ARG A 10 14.24 7.12 3.16
C ARG A 10 14.02 8.60 3.50
N ASP A 11 14.07 9.48 2.49
CA ASP A 11 13.77 10.89 2.64
C ASP A 11 12.26 11.09 2.77
N LEU A 12 11.83 11.70 3.88
CA LEU A 12 10.40 11.86 4.19
C LEU A 12 9.67 12.76 3.20
N SER A 13 10.36 13.74 2.61
CA SER A 13 9.76 14.66 1.66
C SER A 13 9.53 13.98 0.31
N GLU A 14 10.46 13.15 -0.12
CA GLU A 14 10.31 12.33 -1.34
C GLU A 14 9.25 11.24 -1.15
N LEU A 15 9.19 10.58 0.01
CA LEU A 15 8.12 9.63 0.32
C LEU A 15 6.74 10.29 0.31
N ALA A 16 6.59 11.47 0.92
CA ALA A 16 5.33 12.21 0.89
C ALA A 16 4.91 12.63 -0.54
N LYS A 17 5.88 12.92 -1.42
CA LYS A 17 5.63 13.20 -2.84
C LYS A 17 5.20 11.93 -3.57
N GLU A 18 5.88 10.81 -3.35
CA GLU A 18 5.55 9.51 -3.94
C GLU A 18 4.12 9.09 -3.59
N GLU A 19 3.76 9.16 -2.31
CA GLU A 19 2.42 8.83 -1.79
C GLU A 19 1.30 9.65 -2.44
N LYS A 20 1.59 10.90 -2.82
CA LYS A 20 0.62 11.81 -3.46
C LYS A 20 0.73 11.85 -4.98
N SER A 21 1.78 11.25 -5.56
CA SER A 21 2.05 11.25 -7.00
C SER A 21 0.90 10.64 -7.80
N PHE A 22 0.17 9.71 -7.18
CA PHE A 22 -1.03 9.12 -7.74
C PHE A 22 -2.25 9.35 -6.85
N THR A 23 -3.03 10.38 -7.21
CA THR A 23 -4.33 10.65 -6.59
C THR A 23 -5.45 10.21 -7.54
N PHE A 24 -6.30 9.31 -7.08
CA PHE A 24 -7.41 8.76 -7.87
C PHE A 24 -8.48 9.83 -8.13
N ALA A 25 -9.13 9.79 -9.29
CA ALA A 25 -10.32 10.60 -9.53
C ALA A 25 -11.54 10.08 -8.74
N HIS A 26 -11.61 8.76 -8.56
CA HIS A 26 -12.55 8.03 -7.73
C HIS A 26 -11.91 6.68 -7.39
N PHE A 27 -12.36 6.03 -6.31
CA PHE A 27 -11.84 4.74 -5.89
C PHE A 27 -13.00 3.80 -5.54
N THR A 28 -13.03 2.62 -6.16
CA THR A 28 -14.12 1.64 -6.06
C THR A 28 -13.57 0.21 -5.99
N CYS A 29 -14.43 -0.78 -5.80
CA CYS A 29 -14.05 -2.19 -5.85
C CYS A 29 -13.33 -2.59 -7.15
N GLU A 30 -13.67 -1.98 -8.30
CA GLU A 30 -12.98 -2.22 -9.57
C GLU A 30 -11.48 -1.82 -9.52
N HIS A 31 -11.16 -0.74 -8.82
CA HIS A 31 -9.78 -0.27 -8.66
C HIS A 31 -9.01 -1.23 -7.78
N ALA A 32 -9.60 -1.61 -6.64
CA ALA A 32 -9.04 -2.59 -5.73
C ALA A 32 -8.85 -3.95 -6.40
N TRP A 33 -9.79 -4.38 -7.26
CA TRP A 33 -9.69 -5.63 -8.00
C TRP A 33 -8.48 -5.64 -8.95
N VAL A 34 -8.31 -4.60 -9.77
CA VAL A 34 -7.18 -4.53 -10.71
C VAL A 34 -5.85 -4.47 -9.98
N ILE A 35 -5.70 -3.57 -9.00
CA ILE A 35 -4.46 -3.42 -8.22
C ILE A 35 -4.15 -4.71 -7.45
N GLY A 36 -5.15 -5.32 -6.83
CA GLY A 36 -5.01 -6.59 -6.13
C GLY A 36 -4.52 -7.71 -7.05
N ASN A 37 -5.00 -7.78 -8.29
CA ASN A 37 -4.53 -8.76 -9.27
C ASN A 37 -3.11 -8.46 -9.76
N ILE A 38 -2.72 -7.20 -9.97
CA ILE A 38 -1.34 -6.81 -10.30
C ILE A 38 -0.39 -7.31 -9.19
N LEU A 39 -0.69 -6.96 -7.93
CA LEU A 39 0.08 -7.40 -6.76
C LEU A 39 0.15 -8.92 -6.68
N ARG A 40 -0.99 -9.60 -6.83
CA ARG A 40 -1.07 -11.06 -6.75
C ARG A 40 -0.18 -11.71 -7.81
N ASN A 41 -0.20 -11.21 -9.04
CA ASN A 41 0.62 -11.75 -10.13
C ASN A 41 2.12 -11.47 -9.90
N ALA A 42 2.48 -10.26 -9.47
CA ALA A 42 3.86 -9.89 -9.17
C ALA A 42 4.45 -10.78 -8.06
N LEU A 43 3.70 -10.97 -6.97
CA LEU A 43 4.12 -11.78 -5.82
C LEU A 43 4.24 -13.27 -6.19
N ARG A 44 3.33 -13.79 -7.01
CA ARG A 44 3.40 -15.17 -7.54
C ARG A 44 4.62 -15.37 -8.44
N THR A 45 4.89 -14.41 -9.32
CA THR A 45 6.05 -14.45 -10.22
C THR A 45 7.37 -14.39 -9.46
N ALA A 46 7.36 -13.73 -8.30
CA ALA A 46 8.49 -13.69 -7.38
C ALA A 46 8.54 -14.89 -6.40
N GLU A 47 7.65 -15.87 -6.55
CA GLU A 47 7.52 -17.04 -5.66
C GLU A 47 7.40 -16.67 -4.18
N CYS A 48 6.72 -15.56 -3.89
CA CYS A 48 6.61 -15.00 -2.55
C CYS A 48 5.18 -15.15 -1.99
N PRO A 49 4.96 -16.02 -0.99
CA PRO A 49 3.71 -16.09 -0.26
C PRO A 49 3.46 -14.82 0.55
N ALA A 50 2.43 -14.08 0.16
CA ALA A 50 1.99 -12.88 0.84
C ALA A 50 0.46 -12.75 0.83
N LEU A 51 -0.10 -12.13 1.86
CA LEU A 51 -1.47 -11.67 1.98
C LEU A 51 -1.58 -10.25 1.42
N ILE A 52 -2.52 -10.05 0.50
CA ILE A 52 -2.87 -8.74 -0.04
C ILE A 52 -4.22 -8.33 0.55
N HIS A 53 -4.31 -7.10 1.03
CA HIS A 53 -5.53 -6.55 1.63
C HIS A 53 -5.72 -5.11 1.17
N ILE A 54 -6.85 -4.80 0.53
CA ILE A 54 -7.21 -3.46 0.08
C ILE A 54 -8.57 -3.10 0.67
N ALA A 55 -8.63 -2.00 1.41
CA ALA A 55 -9.81 -1.66 2.19
C ALA A 55 -10.00 -0.15 2.35
N LEU A 56 -11.28 0.23 2.46
CA LEU A 56 -11.73 1.48 3.08
C LEU A 56 -11.68 1.33 4.62
N PRO A 57 -11.99 2.37 5.42
CA PRO A 57 -11.93 2.27 6.88
C PRO A 57 -12.69 1.08 7.48
N HIS A 58 -13.89 0.83 6.95
CA HIS A 58 -14.81 -0.19 7.48
C HIS A 58 -15.25 -1.23 6.45
N GLN A 59 -14.66 -1.25 5.25
CA GLN A 59 -15.04 -2.16 4.17
C GLN A 59 -13.81 -2.70 3.45
N THR A 60 -13.70 -4.02 3.40
CA THR A 60 -12.71 -4.71 2.56
C THR A 60 -13.19 -4.77 1.12
N LEU A 61 -12.34 -4.37 0.19
CA LEU A 61 -12.63 -4.37 -1.25
C LEU A 61 -11.90 -5.49 -1.99
N PHE A 62 -10.71 -5.87 -1.53
CA PHE A 62 -9.94 -7.00 -2.04
C PHE A 62 -9.18 -7.67 -0.91
N HIS A 63 -9.18 -9.00 -0.88
CA HIS A 63 -8.45 -9.76 0.12
C HIS A 63 -8.10 -11.13 -0.42
N SER A 64 -6.81 -11.43 -0.54
CA SER A 64 -6.36 -12.70 -1.10
C SER A 64 -4.91 -13.01 -0.73
N PRO A 65 -4.58 -14.27 -0.42
CA PRO A 65 -3.20 -14.75 -0.50
C PRO A 65 -2.70 -14.79 -1.96
N SER A 66 -1.40 -14.61 -2.17
CA SER A 66 -0.73 -14.75 -3.47
C SER A 66 -0.44 -16.22 -3.81
N LEU A 67 0.04 -16.97 -2.83
CA LEU A 67 0.46 -18.37 -2.88
C LEU A 67 0.02 -19.09 -1.59
N PRO A 68 -0.01 -20.43 -1.58
CA PRO A 68 -0.13 -21.21 -0.35
C PRO A 68 0.95 -20.84 0.68
N GLY A 69 0.63 -20.95 1.97
CA GLY A 69 1.59 -20.70 3.07
C GLY A 69 1.25 -19.51 3.99
N ILE A 70 0.12 -18.83 3.78
CA ILE A 70 -0.34 -17.76 4.66
C ILE A 70 -0.96 -18.33 5.95
N MET A 71 -0.56 -17.76 7.08
CA MET A 71 -1.01 -18.10 8.43
C MET A 71 -2.00 -17.07 8.99
N PRO A 72 -2.87 -17.42 9.94
CA PRO A 72 -3.85 -16.49 10.53
C PRO A 72 -3.26 -15.19 11.09
N ASP A 73 -2.02 -15.20 11.61
CA ASP A 73 -1.36 -13.99 12.14
C ASP A 73 -1.20 -12.87 11.08
N HIS A 74 -1.14 -13.22 9.79
CA HIS A 74 -1.05 -12.22 8.71
C HIS A 74 -2.27 -11.29 8.67
N GLU A 75 -3.44 -11.74 9.14
CA GLU A 75 -4.64 -10.91 9.26
C GLU A 75 -4.46 -9.79 10.30
N THR A 76 -3.81 -10.12 11.42
CA THR A 76 -3.46 -9.16 12.47
C THR A 76 -2.51 -8.11 11.91
N TRP A 77 -1.47 -8.53 11.20
CA TRP A 77 -0.54 -7.62 10.53
C TRP A 77 -1.21 -6.75 9.46
N ALA A 78 -2.11 -7.33 8.66
CA ALA A 78 -2.83 -6.58 7.64
C ALA A 78 -3.69 -5.48 8.29
N THR A 79 -4.38 -5.83 9.37
CA THR A 79 -5.17 -4.88 10.17
C THR A 79 -4.28 -3.78 10.78
N ARG A 80 -3.13 -4.13 11.35
CA ARG A 80 -2.18 -3.17 11.94
C ARG A 80 -1.63 -2.20 10.90
N LYS A 81 -1.22 -2.67 9.73
CA LYS A 81 -0.73 -1.83 8.63
C LYS A 81 -1.84 -0.90 8.12
N LYS A 82 -3.05 -1.44 7.90
CA LYS A 82 -4.23 -0.65 7.51
C LYS A 82 -4.52 0.47 8.52
N ASN A 83 -4.57 0.14 9.81
CA ASN A 83 -4.86 1.10 10.87
C ASN A 83 -3.83 2.23 10.90
N THR A 84 -2.54 1.91 10.69
CA THR A 84 -1.49 2.93 10.60
C THR A 84 -1.74 3.88 9.43
N VAL A 85 -1.95 3.33 8.24
CA VAL A 85 -2.19 4.14 7.04
C VAL A 85 -3.39 5.07 7.22
N LEU A 86 -4.49 4.55 7.75
CA LEU A 86 -5.72 5.31 7.91
C LEU A 86 -5.63 6.38 9.01
N ARG A 87 -4.86 6.14 10.07
CA ARG A 87 -4.72 7.10 11.18
C ARG A 87 -3.79 8.26 10.83
N TRP A 88 -2.68 7.98 10.15
CA TRP A 88 -1.63 8.98 9.91
C TRP A 88 -1.55 9.47 8.48
N GLY A 89 -2.30 8.88 7.54
CA GLY A 89 -2.35 9.33 6.15
C GLY A 89 -1.04 9.13 5.38
N HIS A 90 -0.16 8.27 5.90
CA HIS A 90 1.15 7.97 5.33
C HIS A 90 1.34 6.45 5.23
N SER A 91 2.23 6.03 4.34
CA SER A 91 2.64 4.63 4.25
C SER A 91 3.28 4.17 5.56
N THR A 92 3.20 2.88 5.85
CA THR A 92 3.89 2.34 7.02
C THR A 92 5.41 2.48 6.90
N TRP A 93 5.94 2.53 5.66
CA TRP A 93 7.35 2.81 5.40
C TRP A 93 7.74 4.25 5.73
N HIS A 94 6.92 5.24 5.38
CA HIS A 94 7.13 6.63 5.80
C HIS A 94 7.22 6.72 7.32
N MET A 95 6.27 6.10 8.03
CA MET A 95 6.29 6.06 9.50
C MET A 95 7.56 5.37 10.00
N SER A 96 7.98 4.25 9.38
CA SER A 96 9.25 3.59 9.72
C SER A 96 10.43 4.54 9.58
N CYS A 97 10.56 5.24 8.46
CA CYS A 97 11.65 6.18 8.21
C CYS A 97 11.63 7.34 9.22
N GLN A 98 10.45 7.89 9.53
CA GLN A 98 10.30 8.99 10.48
C GLN A 98 10.79 8.63 11.88
N PHE A 99 10.57 7.40 12.31
CA PHE A 99 10.97 6.90 13.63
C PHE A 99 12.25 6.05 13.60
N GLY A 100 12.93 5.96 12.46
CA GLY A 100 14.16 5.15 12.31
C GLY A 100 13.94 3.65 12.52
N GLY A 101 12.73 3.15 12.30
CA GLY A 101 12.31 1.77 12.60
C GLY A 101 12.06 1.51 14.10
N ASP A 102 12.20 2.53 14.96
CA ASP A 102 11.96 2.40 16.39
C ASP A 102 10.47 2.49 16.71
N TYR A 103 9.85 1.32 16.83
CA TYR A 103 8.43 1.20 17.15
C TYR A 103 8.09 1.71 18.56
N LYS A 104 9.03 1.64 19.53
CA LYS A 104 8.81 2.16 20.87
C LYS A 104 8.75 3.68 20.84
N ARG A 105 9.70 4.33 20.16
CA ARG A 105 9.71 5.78 19.95
C ARG A 105 8.44 6.26 19.24
N PHE A 106 7.99 5.53 18.23
CA PHE A 106 6.71 5.78 17.56
C PHE A 106 5.52 5.73 18.53
N ALA A 107 5.45 4.70 19.39
CA ALA A 107 4.37 4.55 20.36
C ALA A 107 4.38 5.66 21.41
N GLU A 108 5.54 5.99 21.96
CA GLU A 108 5.72 7.07 22.94
C GLU A 108 5.37 8.44 22.34
N TYR A 109 5.81 8.73 21.12
CA TYR A 109 5.52 9.99 20.43
C TYR A 109 4.01 10.19 20.22
N HIS A 110 3.26 9.12 19.96
CA HIS A 110 1.81 9.17 19.79
C HIS A 110 1.01 8.88 21.07
N ALA A 111 1.68 8.86 22.24
CA ALA A 111 1.07 8.60 23.54
C ALA A 111 0.21 7.32 23.60
N MET A 112 0.59 6.29 22.83
CA MET A 112 -0.13 5.02 22.81
C MET A 112 0.25 4.17 24.02
N SER A 113 -0.75 3.57 24.67
CA SER A 113 -0.53 2.74 25.88
C SER A 113 -1.41 1.49 25.90
N GLY A 114 -1.06 0.53 26.75
CA GLY A 114 -1.84 -0.71 26.95
C GLY A 114 -2.02 -1.52 25.67
N ASP A 115 -3.26 -1.78 25.28
CA ASP A 115 -3.58 -2.52 24.05
C ASP A 115 -3.63 -1.63 22.80
N GLU A 116 -3.49 -0.30 22.94
CA GLU A 116 -3.60 0.63 21.82
C GLU A 116 -2.45 0.46 20.83
N TRP A 117 -1.21 0.49 21.30
CA TRP A 117 -0.04 0.42 20.41
C TRP A 117 -0.07 -0.86 19.56
N ALA A 118 -0.46 -2.00 20.14
CA ALA A 118 -0.59 -3.29 19.45
C ALA A 118 -1.52 -3.26 18.22
N LYS A 119 -2.42 -2.27 18.11
CA LYS A 119 -3.31 -2.09 16.95
C LYS A 119 -2.62 -1.50 15.71
N TYR A 120 -1.35 -1.10 15.84
CA TYR A 120 -0.60 -0.40 14.81
C TYR A 120 0.75 -1.07 14.56
N THR A 121 1.34 -0.79 13.40
CA THR A 121 2.73 -1.17 13.08
C THR A 121 3.32 -0.14 12.12
N ILE A 122 4.65 0.00 12.14
CA ILE A 122 5.41 0.79 11.17
C ILE A 122 6.22 -0.12 10.22
N GLU A 123 5.92 -1.41 10.18
CA GLU A 123 6.50 -2.29 9.18
C GLU A 123 5.91 -2.01 7.79
N GLY A 124 6.78 -1.85 6.80
CA GLY A 124 6.46 -1.46 5.43
C GLY A 124 5.45 -2.39 4.75
N GLY A 125 4.82 -1.88 3.69
CA GLY A 125 3.80 -2.60 2.93
C GLY A 125 2.37 -2.16 3.20
N GLY A 126 2.13 -1.11 3.99
CA GLY A 126 0.86 -0.37 3.96
C GLY A 126 1.04 0.94 3.20
N TYR A 127 0.12 1.26 2.27
CA TYR A 127 0.21 2.42 1.39
C TYR A 127 -1.14 3.17 1.29
N PRO A 128 -1.16 4.51 1.38
CA PRO A 128 -2.39 5.30 1.40
C PRO A 128 -3.05 5.38 0.03
N VAL A 129 -4.38 5.42 0.02
CA VAL A 129 -5.19 5.74 -1.15
C VAL A 129 -5.77 7.14 -0.99
N PHE A 130 -5.46 8.03 -1.93
CA PHE A 130 -6.02 9.39 -1.99
C PHE A 130 -6.98 9.56 -3.15
N VAL A 131 -8.03 10.36 -2.95
CA VAL A 131 -9.02 10.71 -3.99
C VAL A 131 -9.12 12.22 -4.14
N LYS A 132 -9.18 12.71 -5.38
CA LYS A 132 -9.29 14.14 -5.68
C LYS A 132 -10.54 14.74 -5.03
N GLY A 133 -10.37 15.88 -4.38
CA GLY A 133 -11.46 16.57 -3.69
C GLY A 133 -11.80 16.00 -2.32
N VAL A 134 -11.09 14.97 -1.84
CA VAL A 134 -11.18 14.48 -0.47
C VAL A 134 -9.96 14.96 0.31
N GLU A 135 -10.18 15.48 1.52
CA GLU A 135 -9.15 16.11 2.35
C GLU A 135 -8.05 15.14 2.82
N GLY A 136 -8.39 13.85 2.96
CA GLY A 136 -7.49 12.86 3.53
C GLY A 136 -7.48 11.51 2.81
N VAL A 137 -6.82 10.56 3.46
CA VAL A 137 -6.74 9.16 3.02
C VAL A 137 -8.13 8.52 3.07
N VAL A 138 -8.51 7.82 1.99
CA VAL A 138 -9.83 7.15 1.89
C VAL A 138 -9.74 5.64 2.04
N GLY A 139 -8.54 5.07 1.97
CA GLY A 139 -8.32 3.63 2.02
C GLY A 139 -6.84 3.29 2.12
N ALA A 140 -6.54 2.01 2.22
CA ALA A 140 -5.19 1.48 2.28
C ALA A 140 -5.03 0.27 1.36
N ILE A 141 -3.86 0.18 0.74
CA ILE A 141 -3.36 -1.04 0.06
C ILE A 141 -2.31 -1.65 0.97
N VAL A 142 -2.45 -2.93 1.28
CA VAL A 142 -1.61 -3.63 2.25
C VAL A 142 -1.07 -4.93 1.68
N VAL A 143 0.22 -5.19 1.93
CA VAL A 143 0.91 -6.46 1.69
C VAL A 143 1.59 -6.93 2.99
N VAL A 144 1.39 -8.20 3.32
CA VAL A 144 2.03 -8.90 4.45
C VAL A 144 2.56 -10.22 3.94
N GLY A 145 3.84 -10.55 4.06
CA GLY A 145 4.36 -11.80 3.49
C GLY A 145 5.60 -12.34 4.16
N LEU A 146 5.79 -13.65 4.04
CA LEU A 146 6.93 -14.36 4.61
C LEU A 146 8.19 -14.05 3.78
N GLY A 147 9.17 -13.40 4.41
CA GLY A 147 10.46 -13.11 3.77
C GLY A 147 10.47 -11.91 2.83
N VAL A 148 9.43 -11.07 2.85
CA VAL A 148 9.49 -9.74 2.21
C VAL A 148 10.02 -8.75 3.22
N GLU A 149 11.19 -8.17 2.95
CA GLU A 149 11.73 -7.11 3.78
C GLU A 149 10.80 -5.89 3.75
N SER A 150 10.75 -5.15 4.86
CA SER A 150 9.87 -3.97 5.04
C SER A 150 9.94 -3.00 3.85
N GLU A 151 11.14 -2.74 3.34
CA GLU A 151 11.39 -1.85 2.19
C GLU A 151 10.87 -2.45 0.86
N GLN A 152 11.01 -3.77 0.68
CA GLN A 152 10.52 -4.47 -0.49
C GLN A 152 9.00 -4.53 -0.50
N ALA A 153 8.38 -4.67 0.68
CA ALA A 153 6.93 -4.66 0.84
C ALA A 153 6.34 -3.29 0.44
N HIS A 154 7.05 -2.19 0.74
CA HIS A 154 6.68 -0.87 0.23
C HIS A 154 6.88 -0.78 -1.28
N GLY A 155 8.06 -1.15 -1.77
CA GLY A 155 8.40 -1.07 -3.19
C GLY A 155 7.46 -1.84 -4.11
N VAL A 156 6.98 -3.02 -3.71
CA VAL A 156 6.02 -3.80 -4.51
C VAL A 156 4.66 -3.11 -4.60
N VAL A 157 4.23 -2.44 -3.53
CA VAL A 157 2.96 -1.69 -3.54
C VAL A 157 3.06 -0.47 -4.44
N VAL A 158 4.15 0.29 -4.34
CA VAL A 158 4.43 1.44 -5.24
C VAL A 158 4.43 0.99 -6.69
N LYS A 159 5.19 -0.06 -7.02
CA LYS A 159 5.28 -0.63 -8.36
C LYS A 159 3.91 -1.01 -8.93
N ALA A 160 3.05 -1.63 -8.11
CA ALA A 160 1.71 -2.02 -8.53
C ALA A 160 0.78 -0.83 -8.78
N VAL A 161 0.91 0.25 -7.99
CA VAL A 161 0.17 1.49 -8.20
C VAL A 161 0.64 2.21 -9.47
N GLU A 162 1.95 2.23 -9.73
CA GLU A 162 2.53 2.77 -10.97
C GLU A 162 2.05 1.98 -12.20
N GLU A 163 2.10 0.65 -12.16
CA GLU A 163 1.62 -0.21 -13.23
C GLU A 163 0.12 0.01 -13.49
N TYR A 164 -0.67 0.13 -12.42
CA TYR A 164 -2.09 0.47 -12.54
C TYR A 164 -2.32 1.83 -13.21
N ARG A 165 -1.53 2.85 -12.87
CA ARG A 165 -1.59 4.18 -13.50
C ARG A 165 -1.30 4.05 -15.00
N ASP A 166 -0.21 3.38 -15.37
CA ASP A 166 0.22 3.25 -16.75
C ASP A 166 -0.81 2.49 -17.59
N LEU A 167 -1.42 1.44 -17.04
CA LEU A 167 -2.54 0.72 -17.67
C LEU A 167 -3.76 1.62 -17.94
N ARG A 168 -4.10 2.52 -17.01
CA ARG A 168 -5.21 3.47 -17.17
C ARG A 168 -4.91 4.56 -18.19
N GLU A 169 -3.66 5.01 -18.27
CA GLU A 169 -3.23 5.98 -19.28
C GLU A 169 -3.18 5.35 -20.68
N GLY A 170 -2.70 4.12 -20.79
CA GLY A 170 -2.72 3.34 -22.02
C GLY A 170 -4.13 3.09 -22.56
N PHE A 171 -5.11 2.82 -21.68
CA PHE A 171 -6.52 2.67 -22.09
C PHE A 171 -7.19 3.98 -22.54
N ARG A 172 -6.63 5.14 -22.18
CA ARG A 172 -7.14 6.46 -22.63
C ARG A 172 -6.69 6.87 -24.03
N SER A 173 -5.91 6.04 -24.75
CA SER A 173 -5.49 6.33 -26.13
C SER A 173 -5.64 5.11 -27.04
N PRO A 174 -6.74 5.05 -27.81
CA PRO A 174 -6.60 5.01 -29.27
C PRO A 174 -7.50 6.02 -30.04
N MET A 175 -8.29 6.86 -29.36
CA MET A 175 -9.30 7.69 -30.05
C MET A 175 -9.30 9.15 -29.57
N ARG A 176 -8.19 9.84 -29.82
CA ARG A 176 -8.15 11.32 -29.93
C ARG A 176 -7.72 11.74 -31.34
N SER A 177 -8.21 11.01 -32.34
CA SER A 177 -8.20 11.42 -33.75
C SER A 177 -9.60 11.18 -34.32
N MET A 178 -10.53 12.05 -33.95
CA MET A 178 -11.68 12.32 -34.80
C MET A 178 -11.84 13.82 -34.81
N THR A 179 -11.16 14.43 -35.78
CA THR A 179 -11.46 15.72 -36.36
C THR A 179 -12.98 15.84 -36.53
N VAL A 180 -13.60 16.78 -35.82
CA VAL A 180 -14.92 17.27 -36.22
C VAL A 180 -14.64 18.43 -37.17
N LYS A 181 -15.03 18.23 -38.44
CA LYS A 181 -15.10 19.26 -39.48
C LYS A 181 -16.18 20.28 -39.14
#